data_AF-A0A139X2K8-F1
#
_entry.id   AF-A0A139X2K8-F1
#
_cell.length_a   1.000
_cell.length_b   1.000
_cell.length_c   1.000
_cell.angle_alpha   90.00
_cell.angle_beta   90.00
_cell.angle_gamma   90.00
#
_symmetry.space_group_name_H-M   'P 1'
#
loop_
_entity.id
_entity.type
_entity.pdbx_description
1 polymer ?
#
loop_
_entity_poly.entity_id
_entity_poly.type
_entity_poly.pdbx_seq_one_letter_code
_entity_poly.pdbx_strand_id
1 'polypeptide(L)'
;MLRRSPNQTSEEPEVTAYPAVEQITPFGQKTLIQEIWQKFRRNRQALFGSVVLSIIVCTILFGPLVYATPINKIDFAQSSLPPSWEHPFGTNDLGQDILARMLYGGRISIAVGILALPYLTC
;
A
#
# COMPACT_ATOMS: atom_id res chain seq x y z
N MET A 1 45.48 -71.82 -5.10
CA MET A 1 44.21 -72.58 -5.14
C MET A 1 43.06 -71.58 -5.14
N LEU A 2 42.44 -71.37 -6.31
CA LEU A 2 41.20 -70.61 -6.50
C LEU A 2 40.01 -71.55 -6.30
N ARG A 3 38.97 -71.15 -5.57
CA ARG A 3 37.61 -71.65 -5.83
C ARG A 3 36.55 -70.59 -5.50
N ARG A 4 35.67 -70.39 -6.47
CA ARG A 4 34.54 -69.47 -6.52
C ARG A 4 33.46 -69.74 -5.47
N SER A 5 32.79 -68.65 -5.12
CA SER A 5 31.46 -68.52 -4.50
C SER A 5 30.35 -69.35 -5.20
N PRO A 6 29.29 -69.74 -4.46
CA PRO A 6 27.93 -69.49 -4.93
C PRO A 6 26.94 -69.08 -3.80
N ASN A 7 26.38 -67.88 -3.99
CA ASN A 7 24.98 -67.43 -3.85
C ASN A 7 23.91 -68.25 -3.05
N GLN A 8 23.06 -67.47 -2.35
CA GLN A 8 21.66 -67.69 -1.92
C GLN A 8 21.37 -68.37 -0.56
N THR A 9 20.96 -67.55 0.42
CA THR A 9 19.57 -67.56 0.91
C THR A 9 19.20 -66.15 1.32
N SER A 10 18.14 -65.66 0.69
CA SER A 10 17.45 -64.40 0.89
C SER A 10 16.77 -64.36 2.26
N GLU A 11 17.25 -63.50 3.15
CA GLU A 11 16.49 -62.98 4.29
C GLU A 11 16.27 -61.47 4.08
N GLU A 12 15.27 -61.13 3.27
CA GLU A 12 14.36 -60.05 3.66
C GLU A 12 13.22 -60.74 4.43
N PRO A 13 12.66 -60.17 5.53
CA PRO A 13 12.49 -58.74 5.75
C PRO A 13 12.59 -58.30 7.24
N GLU A 14 13.38 -57.26 7.54
CA GLU A 14 13.01 -56.38 8.66
C GLU A 14 13.30 -54.94 8.27
N VAL A 15 12.37 -54.39 7.49
CA VAL A 15 12.18 -52.95 7.37
C VAL A 15 11.64 -52.47 8.72
N THR A 16 12.49 -52.49 9.75
CA THR A 16 12.12 -51.98 11.08
C THR A 16 12.11 -50.47 10.99
N ALA A 17 10.89 -49.96 10.83
CA ALA A 17 10.45 -48.62 11.16
C ALA A 17 11.46 -47.53 10.78
N TYR A 18 11.44 -47.12 9.52
CA TYR A 18 11.83 -45.74 9.23
C TYR A 18 10.89 -44.89 10.09
N PRO A 19 11.39 -44.08 11.05
CA PRO A 19 10.50 -43.23 11.82
C PRO A 19 9.74 -42.41 10.79
N ALA A 20 8.41 -42.48 10.92
CA ALA A 20 7.46 -41.85 10.02
C ALA A 20 8.05 -40.53 9.51
N VAL A 21 8.29 -40.47 8.19
CA VAL A 21 8.68 -39.24 7.51
C VAL A 21 7.72 -38.18 8.03
N GLU A 22 8.24 -37.31 8.89
CA GLU A 22 7.45 -36.27 9.53
C GLU A 22 6.86 -35.49 8.37
N GLN A 23 5.56 -35.71 8.19
CA GLN A 23 4.81 -35.17 7.08
C GLN A 23 5.09 -33.67 7.14
N ILE A 24 5.85 -33.14 6.17
CA ILE A 24 5.88 -31.71 5.92
C ILE A 24 4.48 -31.43 5.39
N THR A 25 3.53 -31.31 6.32
CA THR A 25 2.19 -30.91 6.04
C THR A 25 2.32 -29.62 5.25
N PRO A 26 1.79 -29.53 4.03
CA PRO A 26 1.64 -28.25 3.39
C PRO A 26 0.56 -27.52 4.18
N PHE A 27 0.93 -26.99 5.35
CA PHE A 27 0.08 -26.11 6.12
C PHE A 27 -0.29 -24.99 5.17
N GLY A 28 -1.59 -24.92 4.85
CA GLY A 28 -2.14 -24.15 3.75
C GLY A 28 -1.40 -22.84 3.59
N GLN A 29 -0.73 -22.69 2.45
CA GLN A 29 0.05 -21.50 2.18
C GLN A 29 -0.90 -20.31 2.24
N LYS A 30 -0.84 -19.58 3.36
CA LYS A 30 -1.50 -18.29 3.44
C LYS A 30 -0.85 -17.46 2.35
N THR A 31 -1.66 -16.87 1.49
CA THR A 31 -1.13 -16.01 0.42
C THR A 31 -0.17 -15.00 1.05
N LEU A 32 0.98 -14.74 0.42
CA LEU A 32 1.96 -13.79 0.97
C LEU A 32 1.32 -12.45 1.33
N ILE A 33 0.28 -12.06 0.58
CA ILE A 33 -0.57 -10.90 0.81
C ILE A 33 -1.32 -10.97 2.16
N GLN A 34 -1.88 -12.13 2.53
CA GLN A 34 -2.54 -12.32 3.83
C GLN A 34 -1.57 -12.18 5.00
N GLU A 35 -0.35 -12.72 4.87
CA GLU A 35 0.66 -12.58 5.91
C GLU A 35 1.16 -11.14 6.06
N ILE A 36 1.38 -10.46 4.93
CA ILE A 36 1.76 -9.04 4.90
C ILE A 36 0.65 -8.19 5.52
N TRP A 37 -0.61 -8.43 5.16
CA TRP A 37 -1.76 -7.70 5.72
C TRP A 37 -1.89 -7.90 7.23
N GLN A 38 -1.71 -9.14 7.70
CA GLN A 38 -1.78 -9.46 9.13
C GLN A 38 -0.65 -8.79 9.92
N LYS A 39 0.56 -8.74 9.36
CA LYS A 39 1.70 -8.01 9.95
C LYS A 39 1.51 -6.50 9.91
N PHE A 40 1.03 -5.95 8.79
CA PHE A 40 0.76 -4.52 8.62
C PHE A 40 -0.27 -4.01 9.64
N ARG A 41 -1.37 -4.75 9.83
CA ARG A 41 -2.43 -4.39 10.79
C ARG A 41 -2.00 -4.55 12.25
N ARG A 42 -0.90 -5.24 12.53
CA ARG A 42 -0.33 -5.34 13.88
C ARG A 42 0.57 -4.16 14.23
N ASN A 43 1.08 -3.44 13.22
CA ASN A 43 1.95 -2.29 13.39
C ASN A 43 1.13 -1.00 13.56
N ARG A 44 1.04 -0.49 14.79
CA ARG A 44 0.31 0.75 15.13
C ARG A 44 0.81 1.97 14.35
N GLN A 45 2.12 2.05 14.11
CA GLN A 45 2.74 3.13 13.33
C GLN A 45 2.31 3.09 11.86
N ALA A 46 2.28 1.89 11.26
CA ALA A 46 1.86 1.70 9.87
C ALA A 46 0.36 1.99 9.68
N LEU A 47 -0.46 1.57 10.66
CA LEU A 47 -1.88 1.91 10.72
C LEU A 47 -2.12 3.41 10.83
N PHE A 48 -1.39 4.10 11.71
CA PHE A 48 -1.53 5.55 11.88
C PHE A 48 -1.23 6.29 10.58
N GLY A 49 -0.10 5.97 9.93
CA GLY A 49 0.24 6.55 8.62
C GLY A 49 -0.81 6.27 7.55
N SER A 50 -1.32 5.04 7.49
CA SER A 50 -2.37 4.65 6.54
C SER A 50 -3.69 5.41 6.77
N VAL A 51 -4.08 5.62 8.03
CA VAL A 51 -5.28 6.38 8.40
C VAL A 51 -5.13 7.84 8.01
N VAL A 52 -4.01 8.49 8.37
CA VAL A 52 -3.75 9.90 8.04
C VAL A 52 -3.74 10.10 6.51
N LEU A 53 -3.05 9.22 5.79
CA LEU A 53 -3.02 9.26 4.33
C LEU A 53 -4.43 9.10 3.73
N SER A 54 -5.22 8.16 4.25
CA SER A 54 -6.60 7.95 3.79
C SER A 54 -7.47 9.18 4.04
N ILE A 55 -7.32 9.84 5.19
CA ILE A 55 -8.04 11.08 5.50
C ILE A 55 -7.67 12.18 4.50
N ILE A 56 -6.39 12.38 4.21
CA ILE A 56 -5.92 13.39 3.23
C ILE A 56 -6.51 13.11 1.85
N VAL A 57 -6.44 11.86 1.39
CA VAL A 57 -6.97 11.45 0.09
C VAL A 57 -8.48 11.67 0.02
N CYS A 58 -9.22 11.30 1.08
CA CYS A 58 -10.64 11.60 1.19
C CYS A 58 -10.92 13.11 1.11
N THR A 59 -10.18 13.94 1.85
CA THR A 59 -10.32 15.40 1.79
C THR A 59 -10.07 15.95 0.40
N ILE A 60 -9.12 15.40 -0.37
CA ILE A 60 -8.85 15.83 -1.75
C ILE A 60 -9.98 15.41 -2.70
N LEU A 61 -10.55 14.22 -2.52
CA LEU A 61 -11.66 13.69 -3.34
C LEU A 61 -12.99 14.40 -3.06
N PHE A 62 -13.32 14.61 -1.78
CA PHE A 62 -14.54 15.27 -1.34
C PHE A 62 -14.42 16.80 -1.29
N GLY A 63 -13.20 17.32 -1.24
CA GLY A 63 -12.88 18.74 -1.25
C GLY A 63 -13.56 19.55 -2.36
N PRO A 64 -13.50 19.16 -3.64
CA PRO A 64 -14.19 19.87 -4.72
C PRO A 64 -15.72 19.77 -4.64
N LEU A 65 -16.27 18.81 -3.88
CA LEU A 65 -17.72 18.74 -3.62
C LEU A 65 -18.15 19.80 -2.59
N VAL A 66 -17.27 20.13 -1.64
CA VAL A 66 -17.54 21.08 -0.55
C VAL A 66 -17.11 22.51 -0.92
N TYR A 67 -16.04 22.65 -1.71
CA TYR A 67 -15.40 23.94 -2.02
C TYR A 67 -15.22 24.12 -3.53
N ALA A 68 -16.32 24.44 -4.21
CA ALA A 68 -16.38 24.69 -5.66
C ALA A 68 -16.00 26.14 -6.02
N THR A 69 -14.98 26.71 -5.37
CA THR A 69 -14.58 28.11 -5.55
C THR A 69 -13.74 28.25 -6.83
N PRO A 70 -13.98 29.26 -7.68
CA PRO A 70 -13.27 29.42 -8.94
C PRO A 70 -11.79 29.73 -8.71
N ILE A 71 -10.93 28.74 -8.96
CA ILE A 71 -9.46 28.82 -8.82
C ILE A 71 -8.82 29.94 -9.66
N ASN A 72 -9.51 30.35 -10.73
CA ASN A 72 -9.01 31.26 -11.75
C ASN A 72 -9.49 32.71 -11.62
N LYS A 73 -10.31 33.04 -10.61
CA LYS A 73 -10.63 34.46 -10.36
C LYS A 73 -9.40 35.13 -9.74
N ILE A 74 -8.83 36.06 -10.48
CA ILE A 74 -7.75 36.93 -10.02
C ILE A 74 -8.41 38.23 -9.57
N ASP A 75 -8.30 38.53 -8.28
CA ASP A 75 -8.82 39.75 -7.70
C ASP A 75 -7.75 40.40 -6.83
N PHE A 76 -7.04 41.38 -7.40
CA PHE A 76 -5.99 42.10 -6.68
C PHE A 76 -6.53 42.88 -5.47
N ALA A 77 -7.83 43.20 -5.42
CA ALA A 77 -8.43 43.88 -4.27
C ALA A 77 -8.60 42.95 -3.07
N GLN A 78 -8.53 41.63 -3.27
CA GLN A 78 -8.63 40.59 -2.24
C GLN A 78 -7.31 39.82 -2.08
N SER A 79 -6.18 40.47 -2.41
CA SER A 79 -4.84 39.89 -2.32
C SER A 79 -4.31 39.87 -0.87
N SER A 80 -3.58 38.80 -0.52
CA SER A 80 -2.92 38.62 0.79
C SER A 80 -3.86 38.75 2.00
N LEU A 81 -5.09 38.26 1.88
CA LEU A 81 -6.05 38.27 2.99
C LEU A 81 -5.67 37.24 4.05
N PRO A 82 -5.85 37.57 5.35
CA PRO A 82 -5.70 36.62 6.43
C PRO A 82 -6.76 35.52 6.37
N PRO A 83 -6.55 34.39 7.07
CA PRO A 83 -7.52 33.29 7.08
C PRO A 83 -8.89 33.75 7.61
N SER A 84 -9.94 33.49 6.84
CA SER A 84 -11.33 33.85 7.13
C SER A 84 -12.27 32.68 6.82
N TRP A 85 -13.55 32.80 7.17
CA TRP A 85 -14.56 31.77 6.82
C TRP A 85 -14.76 31.62 5.30
N GLU A 86 -14.54 32.69 4.54
CA GLU A 86 -14.57 32.69 3.07
C GLU A 86 -13.24 32.23 2.46
N HIS A 87 -12.14 32.32 3.21
CA HIS A 87 -10.80 31.93 2.78
C HIS A 87 -10.08 31.23 3.95
N PRO A 88 -10.35 29.95 4.25
CA PRO A 88 -9.86 29.28 5.46
C PRO A 88 -8.34 29.21 5.59
N PHE A 89 -7.62 29.24 4.45
CA PHE A 89 -6.16 29.36 4.41
C PHE A 89 -5.67 30.72 3.89
N GLY A 90 -6.56 31.70 3.73
CA GLY A 90 -6.27 33.00 3.14
C GLY A 90 -6.14 32.96 1.62
N THR A 91 -5.80 34.12 1.05
CA THR A 91 -5.58 34.30 -0.38
C THR A 91 -4.09 34.52 -0.68
N ASN A 92 -3.67 34.15 -1.89
CA ASN A 92 -2.32 34.44 -2.38
C ASN A 92 -2.16 35.90 -2.85
N ASP A 93 -0.98 36.25 -3.37
CA ASP A 93 -0.66 37.58 -3.89
C ASP A 93 -1.51 38.00 -5.11
N LEU A 94 -2.23 37.06 -5.72
CA LEU A 94 -3.15 37.26 -6.83
C LEU A 94 -4.63 37.27 -6.37
N GLY A 95 -4.90 37.20 -5.06
CA GLY A 95 -6.24 37.13 -4.49
C GLY A 95 -6.95 35.79 -4.64
N GLN A 96 -6.20 34.72 -4.83
CA GLN A 96 -6.75 33.39 -5.09
C GLN A 96 -6.71 32.53 -3.82
N ASP A 97 -7.77 31.75 -3.60
CA ASP A 97 -7.88 30.79 -2.50
C ASP A 97 -6.74 29.76 -2.47
N ILE A 98 -5.98 29.77 -1.38
CA ILE A 98 -4.89 28.80 -1.16
C ILE A 98 -5.45 27.39 -0.93
N LEU A 99 -6.56 27.25 -0.19
CA LEU A 99 -7.20 25.96 0.06
C LEU A 99 -7.65 25.31 -1.27
N ALA A 100 -8.38 26.06 -2.10
CA ALA A 100 -8.88 25.55 -3.38
C ALA A 100 -7.74 25.05 -4.29
N ARG A 101 -6.62 25.79 -4.33
CA ARG A 101 -5.41 25.38 -5.05
C ARG A 101 -4.77 24.13 -4.48
N MET A 102 -4.69 24.01 -3.16
CA MET A 102 -4.10 22.84 -2.50
C MET A 102 -4.91 21.57 -2.80
N LEU A 103 -6.24 21.66 -2.75
CA LEU A 103 -7.14 20.57 -3.14
C LEU A 103 -6.96 20.19 -4.61
N TYR A 104 -6.91 21.18 -5.50
CA TYR A 104 -6.71 20.94 -6.93
C TYR A 104 -5.35 20.31 -7.24
N GLY A 105 -4.27 20.82 -6.65
CA GLY A 105 -2.92 20.27 -6.77
C GLY A 105 -2.83 18.83 -6.22
N GLY A 106 -3.50 18.55 -5.10
CA GLY A 106 -3.59 17.21 -4.54
C GLY A 106 -4.17 16.17 -5.51
N ARG A 107 -5.18 16.55 -6.31
CA ARG A 107 -5.76 15.67 -7.35
C ARG A 107 -4.73 15.31 -8.42
N ILE A 108 -3.92 16.29 -8.84
CA ILE A 108 -2.85 16.07 -9.82
C ILE A 108 -1.81 15.12 -9.23
N SER A 109 -1.40 15.32 -7.97
CA SER A 109 -0.44 14.42 -7.31
C SER A 109 -0.95 12.97 -7.23
N ILE A 110 -2.22 12.76 -6.90
CA ILE A 110 -2.83 11.41 -6.89
C ILE A 110 -2.87 10.82 -8.30
N ALA A 111 -3.27 11.61 -9.30
CA ALA A 111 -3.33 11.15 -10.68
C ALA A 111 -1.94 10.73 -11.21
N VAL A 112 -0.90 11.55 -10.97
CA VAL A 112 0.48 11.23 -11.35
C VAL A 112 0.99 10.01 -10.60
N GLY A 113 0.70 9.87 -9.30
CA GLY A 113 1.08 8.71 -8.52
C GLY A 113 0.53 7.39 -9.06
N ILE A 114 -0.73 7.38 -9.49
CA ILE A 114 -1.37 6.21 -10.11
C ILE A 114 -0.77 5.94 -11.50
N LEU A 115 -0.57 6.99 -12.29
CA LEU A 115 -0.04 6.87 -13.65
C LEU A 115 1.45 6.51 -13.68
N ALA A 116 2.24 6.81 -12.65
CA ALA A 116 3.68 6.52 -12.63
C ALA A 116 4.00 5.01 -12.49
N LEU A 117 3.17 4.25 -11.78
CA LEU A 117 3.38 2.82 -11.51
C LEU A 117 3.43 1.93 -12.77
N PRO A 118 2.51 2.04 -13.75
CA PRO A 118 2.53 1.16 -14.92
C PRO A 118 3.76 1.34 -15.82
N TYR A 119 4.35 2.55 -15.90
CA TYR A 119 5.50 2.79 -16.77
C TYR A 119 6.82 2.21 -16.25
N LEU A 120 6.88 1.82 -14.97
CA LEU A 120 8.10 1.27 -14.36
C LEU A 120 8.22 -0.26 -14.52
N THR A 121 7.21 -0.93 -15.08
CA THR A 121 7.14 -2.42 -15.12
C THR A 121 7.53 -3.00 -16.48
N CYS A 122 8.28 -2.27 -17.30
CA CYS A 122 8.74 -2.74 -18.61
C CYS A 122 10.26 -2.87 -18.69
#